data_AF-W7AV05-F1
#
_entry.id   AF-W7AV05-F1
#
_cell.length_a   1.000
_cell.length_b   1.000
_cell.length_c   1.000
_cell.angle_alpha   90.00
_cell.angle_beta   90.00
_cell.angle_gamma   90.00
#
_symmetry.space_group_name_H-M   'P 1'
#
loop_
_entity.id
_entity.type
_entity.pdbx_description
1 polymer ?
#
loop_
_entity_poly.entity_id
_entity_poly.type
_entity_poly.pdbx_seq_one_letter_code
_entity_poly.pdbx_strand_id
1 'polypeptide(L)' 'MCMQANKRSSNAKEKCASHLDKAIDTTTQMISRECLPNTEELYKCFKHSFRLSFCDKGVIERLKNCQSDVYKMITS' A
#
# COMPACT_ATOMS: atom_id res chain seq x y z
N MET A 1 -21.59 4.33 -1.68
CA MET A 1 -20.37 4.64 -0.89
C MET A 1 -20.74 5.44 0.37
N CYS A 2 -20.18 5.13 1.54
CA CYS A 2 -20.50 5.82 2.82
C CYS A 2 -20.38 7.35 2.73
N MET A 3 -19.27 7.83 2.13
CA MET A 3 -19.02 9.27 1.94
C MET A 3 -20.07 9.95 1.04
N GLN A 4 -20.55 9.28 0.00
CA GLN A 4 -21.61 9.82 -0.86
C GLN A 4 -22.95 9.88 -0.12
N ALA A 5 -23.29 8.84 0.65
CA ALA A 5 -24.51 8.79 1.44
C ALA A 5 -24.54 9.87 2.54
N ASN A 6 -23.37 10.28 3.05
CA ASN A 6 -23.24 11.30 4.09
C ASN A 6 -22.72 12.65 3.58
N LYS A 7 -22.77 12.93 2.27
CA LYS A 7 -22.15 14.14 1.67
C LYS A 7 -22.64 15.46 2.28
N ARG A 8 -23.87 15.50 2.81
CA ARG A 8 -24.47 16.70 3.45
C ARG A 8 -24.30 16.74 4.97
N SER A 9 -23.66 15.74 5.57
CA SER A 9 -23.43 15.67 7.02
C SER A 9 -22.20 16.48 7.39
N SER A 10 -22.28 17.33 8.42
CA SER A 10 -21.13 18.06 8.95
C SER A 10 -20.06 17.15 9.57
N ASN A 11 -20.46 15.96 10.00
CA ASN A 11 -19.60 14.92 10.60
C ASN A 11 -19.48 13.64 9.75
N ALA A 12 -19.47 13.79 8.42
CA ALA A 12 -19.39 12.65 7.50
C ALA A 12 -18.13 11.80 7.69
N LYS A 13 -17.01 12.43 8.07
CA LYS A 13 -15.73 11.74 8.30
C LYS A 13 -15.81 10.80 9.50
N GLU A 14 -16.35 11.27 10.62
CA GLU A 14 -16.53 10.48 11.84
C GLU A 14 -17.48 9.30 11.58
N LYS A 15 -18.58 9.53 10.85
CA LYS A 15 -19.54 8.48 10.49
C LYS A 15 -18.94 7.40 9.59
N CYS A 16 -17.98 7.75 8.74
CA CYS A 16 -17.36 6.81 7.81
C CYS A 16 -15.97 6.31 8.26
N ALA A 17 -15.50 6.68 9.45
CA ALA A 17 -14.17 6.32 9.95
C ALA A 17 -13.95 4.80 9.96
N SER A 18 -14.90 4.03 10.49
CA SER A 18 -14.80 2.56 10.51
C SER A 18 -14.72 1.92 9.12
N HIS A 19 -15.39 2.51 8.13
CA HIS A 19 -15.29 2.06 6.74
C HIS A 19 -13.93 2.39 6.12
N LEU A 20 -13.38 3.55 6.47
CA LEU A 20 -12.03 3.96 6.06
C LEU A 20 -10.98 3.04 6.68
N ASP A 21 -11.05 2.78 7.98
CA ASP A 21 -10.13 1.88 8.68
C ASP A 21 -10.14 0.48 8.05
N LYS A 22 -11.35 -0.06 7.80
CA LYS A 22 -11.49 -1.35 7.11
C LYS A 22 -10.89 -1.33 5.70
N ALA A 23 -11.04 -0.24 4.97
CA ALA A 23 -10.45 -0.10 3.64
C ALA A 23 -8.92 -0.03 3.71
N ILE A 24 -8.36 0.69 4.69
CA ILE A 24 -6.91 0.77 4.95
C ILE A 24 -6.37 -0.63 5.32
N ASP A 25 -7.02 -1.34 6.23
CA ASP A 25 -6.60 -2.67 6.67
C ASP A 25 -6.60 -3.66 5.50
N THR A 26 -7.68 -3.69 4.72
CA THR A 26 -7.80 -4.57 3.55
C THR A 26 -6.72 -4.24 2.51
N THR A 27 -6.53 -2.95 2.22
CA THR A 27 -5.50 -2.49 1.27
C THR A 27 -4.10 -2.89 1.75
N THR A 28 -3.83 -2.73 3.04
CA THR A 28 -2.54 -3.07 3.65
C THR A 28 -2.27 -4.57 3.56
N GLN A 29 -3.27 -5.42 3.81
CA GLN A 29 -3.16 -6.87 3.65
C GLN A 29 -2.87 -7.26 2.20
N MET A 30 -3.54 -6.61 1.24
CA MET A 30 -3.31 -6.86 -0.19
C MET A 30 -1.89 -6.46 -0.60
N ILE A 31 -1.44 -5.24 -0.25
CA ILE A 31 -0.07 -4.80 -0.51
C ILE A 31 0.94 -5.77 0.13
N SER A 32 0.73 -6.17 1.38
CA SER A 32 1.64 -7.07 2.08
C SER A 32 1.75 -8.43 1.39
N ARG A 33 0.64 -8.96 0.86
CA ARG A 33 0.63 -10.25 0.16
C ARG A 33 1.29 -10.15 -1.21
N GLU A 34 0.89 -9.18 -2.02
CA GLU A 34 1.33 -9.07 -3.41
C GLU A 34 2.78 -8.56 -3.51
N CYS A 35 3.20 -7.66 -2.62
CA CYS A 35 4.52 -7.03 -2.67
C CYS A 35 5.54 -7.62 -1.69
N LEU A 36 5.25 -8.78 -1.08
CA LEU A 36 6.16 -9.46 -0.16
C LEU A 36 7.55 -9.70 -0.78
N PRO A 37 7.68 -10.24 -2.01
CA PRO A 37 8.99 -10.53 -2.58
C PRO A 37 9.85 -9.27 -2.77
N ASN A 38 9.24 -8.16 -3.21
CA ASN A 38 9.96 -6.89 -3.39
C ASN A 38 10.33 -6.25 -2.04
N THR A 39 9.49 -6.45 -1.03
CA THR A 39 9.76 -5.99 0.34
C THR A 39 10.94 -6.75 0.94
N GLU A 40 10.99 -8.07 0.76
CA GLU A 40 12.12 -8.90 1.20
C GLU A 40 13.42 -8.54 0.49
N GLU A 41 13.36 -8.24 -0.81
CA GLU A 41 14.52 -7.79 -1.59
C GLU A 41 15.08 -6.48 -1.04
N LEU A 42 14.21 -5.49 -0.80
CA LEU A 42 14.61 -4.23 -0.18
C LEU A 42 15.15 -4.43 1.24
N TYR A 43 14.55 -5.31 2.04
CA TYR A 43 15.00 -5.63 3.38
C TYR A 43 16.39 -6.28 3.39
N LYS A 44 16.64 -7.23 2.47
CA LYS A 44 17.98 -7.83 2.28
C LYS A 44 18.98 -6.74 1.91
N CYS A 45 18.66 -5.87 0.97
CA CYS A 45 19.53 -4.75 0.60
C CYS A 45 19.82 -3.82 1.78
N PHE A 46 18.79 -3.44 2.54
CA PHE A 46 18.94 -2.62 3.74
C PHE A 46 19.87 -3.27 4.78
N LYS A 47 19.68 -4.55 5.08
CA LYS A 47 20.54 -5.30 6.01
C LYS A 47 22.01 -5.31 5.62
N HIS A 48 22.29 -5.26 4.32
CA HIS A 48 23.66 -5.24 3.79
C HIS A 48 24.11 -3.83 3.39
N SER A 49 23.44 -2.78 3.87
CA SER A 49 23.75 -1.39 3.56
C SER A 49 23.86 -1.11 2.05
N PHE A 50 23.03 -1.79 1.25
CA PHE A 50 22.98 -1.73 -0.21
C PHE A 50 24.29 -2.13 -0.91
N ARG A 51 25.15 -2.94 -0.26
CA ARG A 51 26.45 -3.36 -0.82
C ARG A 51 26.39 -4.62 -1.69
N LEU A 52 25.27 -5.33 -1.73
CA LEU A 52 25.14 -6.52 -2.57
C LEU A 52 25.03 -6.12 -4.04
N SER A 53 25.60 -6.93 -4.93
CA SER A 53 25.65 -6.65 -6.37
C SER A 53 24.27 -6.47 -7.02
N PHE A 54 23.22 -7.08 -6.47
CA PHE A 54 21.85 -6.96 -6.94
C PHE A 54 21.09 -5.77 -6.33
N CYS A 55 21.67 -5.04 -5.38
CA CYS A 55 21.05 -3.88 -4.73
C CYS A 55 21.20 -2.63 -5.59
N ASP A 56 20.55 -2.64 -6.75
CA ASP A 56 20.47 -1.49 -7.64
C ASP A 56 19.30 -0.56 -7.30
N LYS A 57 19.18 0.56 -8.03
CA LYS A 57 18.03 1.47 -7.92
C LYS A 57 16.70 0.78 -8.27
N GLY A 58 16.75 -0.32 -9.01
CA GLY A 58 15.58 -1.09 -9.43
C GLY A 58 14.86 -1.76 -8.26
N VAL A 59 15.53 -2.08 -7.16
CA VAL A 59 14.89 -2.70 -5.97
C VAL A 59 13.77 -1.82 -5.41
N ILE A 60 14.02 -0.51 -5.28
CA ILE A 60 13.03 0.44 -4.78
C ILE A 60 11.91 0.63 -5.81
N GLU A 61 12.25 0.68 -7.09
CA GLU A 61 11.29 0.88 -8.17
C GLU A 61 10.34 -0.31 -8.32
N ARG A 62 10.85 -1.54 -8.20
CA ARG A 62 10.03 -2.76 -8.16
C ARG A 62 8.99 -2.72 -7.04
N LEU A 63 9.38 -2.32 -5.82
CA LEU A 63 8.44 -2.21 -4.70
C LEU A 63 7.39 -1.12 -4.94
N LYS A 64 7.80 0.06 -5.43
CA LYS A 64 6.87 1.16 -5.75
C LYS A 64 5.87 0.77 -6.83
N ASN A 65 6.32 0.09 -7.87
CA ASN A 65 5.47 -0.36 -8.96
C ASN A 65 4.45 -1.38 -8.46
N CYS A 66 4.87 -2.36 -7.64
CA CYS A 66 3.94 -3.30 -7.03
C CYS A 66 2.86 -2.58 -6.20
N GLN A 67 3.25 -1.64 -5.33
CA GLN A 67 2.29 -0.85 -4.54
C GLN A 67 1.33 -0.04 -5.43
N SER A 68 1.84 0.54 -6.53
CA SER A 68 1.03 1.28 -7.49
C SER A 68 0.04 0.38 -8.22
N ASP A 69 0.45 -0.83 -8.60
CA ASP A 69 -0.40 -1.77 -9.32
C ASP A 69 -1.50 -2.32 -8.41
N VAL A 70 -1.19 -2.63 -7.15
CA VAL A 70 -2.21 -2.99 -6.14
C VAL A 70 -3.18 -1.83 -5.92
N TYR A 71 -2.68 -0.60 -5.80
CA TYR A 71 -3.53 0.58 -5.67
C TYR A 71 -4.48 0.75 -6.86
N LYS A 72 -3.98 0.62 -8.09
CA LYS A 72 -4.80 0.67 -9.31
C LYS A 72 -5.84 -0.46 -9.32
N MET A 73 -5.46 -1.67 -8.94
CA MET A 73 -6.38 -2.81 -8.87
C MET A 73 -7.53 -2.58 -7.87
N ILE A 74 -7.27 -1.91 -6.74
CA ILE A 74 -8.28 -1.64 -5.70
C ILE A 74 -9.18 -0.46 -6.08
N THR A 75 -8.67 0.50 -6.84
CA THR A 75 -9.36 1.77 -7.14
C THR A 75 -9.98 1.86 -8.54
N SER A 76 -9.68 0.90 -9.42
CA SER A 76 -10.33 0.75 -10.74
C SER A 76 -11.69 0.07 -10.61
#